data_AF-A0A9E1UZN8-F1
#
_entry.id   AF-A0A9E1UZN8-F1
#
_cell.length_a   1.000
_cell.length_b   1.000
_cell.length_c   1.000
_cell.angle_alpha   90.00
_cell.angle_beta   90.00
_cell.angle_gamma   90.00
#
_symmetry.space_group_name_H-M   'P 1'
#
loop_
_entity.id
_entity.type
_entity.pdbx_description
1 polymer ?
#
loop_
_entity_poly.entity_id
_entity_poly.type
_entity_poly.pdbx_seq_one_letter_code
_entity_poly.pdbx_strand_id
1 'polypeptide(L)'
;ISMTMAGTSSPASGGEHLVSHTPDMMSSVDGVPHDFHGRQVGVSTILGAALYQELMALENPTFTVPESPSDPAFWGFLAPSVEEHHEKKRVRTAAAVAEFQSRPELWNQVRATLTPQLRSPERLKDCLRRAGAAHRYCDLGIDRARYLAAFHHAHEVRERFTVLDLARITGILPARAEELVDRWLSE
;
A
#
# COMPACT_ATOMS: atom_id res chain seq x y z
N ILE A 1 -16.74 -7.92 -13.94
CA ILE A 1 -18.10 -7.71 -13.39
C ILE A 1 -18.08 -6.77 -12.17
N SER A 2 -17.30 -7.05 -11.11
CA SER A 2 -17.24 -6.20 -9.90
C SER A 2 -16.85 -4.73 -10.17
N MET A 3 -15.78 -4.46 -10.93
CA MET A 3 -15.36 -3.08 -11.26
C MET A 3 -16.42 -2.32 -12.07
N THR A 4 -17.03 -3.01 -13.04
CA THR A 4 -18.13 -2.46 -13.86
C THR A 4 -19.35 -2.12 -13.00
N MET A 5 -19.70 -2.99 -12.05
CA MET A 5 -20.81 -2.76 -11.12
C MET A 5 -20.53 -1.62 -10.14
N ALA A 6 -19.29 -1.50 -9.67
CA ALA A 6 -18.90 -0.45 -8.72
C ALA A 6 -18.57 0.90 -9.38
N GLY A 7 -18.51 0.97 -10.71
CA GLY A 7 -18.08 2.15 -11.46
C GLY A 7 -16.63 2.60 -11.18
N THR A 8 -15.85 1.78 -10.47
CA THR A 8 -14.49 2.11 -10.01
C THR A 8 -13.64 0.85 -9.93
N SER A 9 -12.31 1.02 -9.93
CA SER A 9 -11.37 -0.09 -9.72
C SER A 9 -11.29 -0.58 -8.27
N SER A 10 -11.87 0.14 -7.31
CA SER A 10 -11.74 -0.13 -5.86
C SER A 10 -11.99 -1.58 -5.43
N PRO A 11 -12.95 -2.32 -6.01
CA PRO A 11 -13.17 -3.73 -5.62
C PRO A 11 -12.02 -4.68 -5.99
N ALA A 12 -11.10 -4.25 -6.84
CA ALA A 12 -10.00 -5.08 -7.36
C ALA A 12 -8.63 -4.38 -7.28
N SER A 13 -8.56 -3.16 -6.72
CA SER A 13 -7.35 -2.33 -6.72
C SER A 13 -7.27 -1.48 -5.45
N GLY A 14 -6.45 -1.95 -4.51
CA GLY A 14 -6.11 -1.32 -3.25
C GLY A 14 -4.66 -0.83 -3.21
N GLY A 15 -4.07 -0.86 -2.00
CA GLY A 15 -2.69 -0.40 -1.78
C GLY A 15 -1.65 -1.26 -2.51
N GLU A 16 -1.91 -2.56 -2.65
CA GLU A 16 -1.04 -3.50 -3.37
C GLU A 16 -0.85 -3.13 -4.85
N HIS A 17 -1.88 -2.58 -5.49
CA HIS A 17 -1.78 -2.07 -6.86
C HIS A 17 -0.97 -0.78 -6.93
N LEU A 18 -1.08 0.09 -5.92
CA LEU A 18 -0.27 1.31 -5.89
C LEU A 18 1.22 0.98 -5.75
N VAL A 19 1.57 -0.01 -4.93
CA VAL A 19 2.96 -0.51 -4.83
C VAL A 19 3.42 -1.07 -6.16
N SER A 20 2.57 -1.83 -6.87
CA SER A 20 2.89 -2.33 -8.21
C SER A 20 3.03 -1.22 -9.26
N HIS A 21 2.25 -0.14 -9.18
CA HIS A 21 2.32 0.95 -10.14
C HIS A 21 3.60 1.78 -10.01
N THR A 22 4.19 1.87 -8.81
CA THR A 22 5.39 2.70 -8.63
C THR A 22 6.56 2.24 -9.51
N PRO A 23 6.97 0.95 -9.54
CA PRO A 23 8.00 0.50 -10.49
C PRO A 23 7.62 0.65 -11.96
N ASP A 24 6.33 0.46 -12.32
CA ASP A 24 5.83 0.65 -13.70
C ASP A 24 5.95 2.11 -14.16
N MET A 25 5.67 3.04 -13.24
CA MET A 25 5.84 4.47 -13.49
C MET A 25 7.32 4.85 -13.54
N MET A 26 8.10 4.35 -12.60
CA MET A 26 9.52 4.64 -12.50
C MET A 26 10.33 4.11 -13.69
N SER A 27 9.92 3.00 -14.31
CA SER A 27 10.58 2.51 -15.54
C SER A 27 10.54 3.53 -16.67
N SER A 28 9.51 4.40 -16.71
CA SER A 28 9.42 5.49 -17.69
C SER A 28 10.36 6.66 -17.35
N VAL A 29 10.77 6.77 -16.08
CA VAL A 29 11.65 7.82 -15.57
C VAL A 29 13.13 7.42 -15.69
N ASP A 30 13.48 6.21 -15.28
CA ASP A 30 14.86 5.74 -15.19
C ASP A 30 15.27 4.73 -16.28
N GLY A 31 14.33 4.29 -17.12
CA GLY A 31 14.56 3.31 -18.18
C GLY A 31 14.84 1.89 -17.69
N VAL A 32 14.73 1.62 -16.39
CA VAL A 32 14.93 0.29 -15.81
C VAL A 32 13.65 -0.54 -16.02
N PRO A 33 13.72 -1.73 -16.65
CA PRO A 33 12.55 -2.57 -16.86
C PRO A 33 11.86 -2.95 -15.54
N HIS A 34 10.55 -3.15 -15.61
CA HIS A 34 9.73 -3.70 -14.53
C HIS A 34 9.20 -5.09 -14.90
N ASP A 35 8.81 -5.89 -13.90
CA ASP A 35 8.25 -7.23 -14.09
C ASP A 35 6.77 -7.16 -14.52
N PHE A 36 6.14 -8.30 -14.79
CA PHE A 36 4.72 -8.36 -15.11
C PHE A 36 3.84 -7.88 -13.95
N HIS A 37 2.87 -7.02 -14.28
CA HIS A 37 1.94 -6.40 -13.33
C HIS A 37 1.32 -7.38 -12.32
N GLY A 38 0.82 -8.53 -12.79
CA GLY A 38 0.21 -9.53 -11.90
C GLY A 38 1.18 -10.12 -10.87
N ARG A 39 2.47 -10.24 -11.21
CA ARG A 39 3.52 -10.73 -10.29
C ARG A 39 3.81 -9.68 -9.21
N GLN A 40 3.97 -8.42 -9.62
CA GLN A 40 4.19 -7.29 -8.72
C GLN A 40 3.01 -7.10 -7.75
N VAL A 41 1.77 -7.15 -8.26
CA VAL A 41 0.55 -7.11 -7.45
C VAL A 41 0.49 -8.30 -6.48
N GLY A 42 0.81 -9.52 -6.95
CA GLY A 42 0.83 -10.72 -6.11
C GLY A 42 1.77 -10.60 -4.91
N VAL A 43 3.02 -10.19 -5.14
CA VAL A 43 4.00 -9.93 -4.08
C VAL A 43 3.51 -8.82 -3.14
N SER A 44 3.02 -7.71 -3.68
CA SER A 44 2.55 -6.57 -2.88
C SER A 44 1.29 -6.88 -2.07
N THR A 45 0.49 -7.86 -2.49
CA THR A 45 -0.68 -8.33 -1.75
C THR A 45 -0.29 -8.97 -0.40
N ILE A 46 0.88 -9.62 -0.34
CA ILE A 46 1.42 -10.16 0.92
C ILE A 46 1.63 -9.03 1.93
N LEU A 47 2.24 -7.92 1.51
CA LEU A 47 2.42 -6.74 2.37
C LEU A 47 1.10 -6.06 2.72
N GLY A 48 0.17 -5.96 1.78
CA GLY A 48 -1.17 -5.46 2.07
C GLY A 48 -1.83 -6.23 3.22
N ALA A 49 -1.75 -7.56 3.18
CA ALA A 49 -2.25 -8.42 4.26
C ALA A 49 -1.47 -8.25 5.57
N ALA A 50 -0.14 -8.11 5.51
CA ALA A 50 0.68 -7.83 6.69
C ALA A 50 0.30 -6.51 7.35
N LEU A 51 0.09 -5.45 6.57
CA LEU A 51 -0.38 -4.16 7.09
C LEU A 51 -1.74 -4.27 7.74
N TYR A 52 -2.69 -4.96 7.10
CA TYR A 52 -4.00 -5.19 7.72
C TYR A 52 -3.88 -5.98 9.03
N GLN A 53 -3.01 -6.99 9.10
CA GLN A 53 -2.78 -7.73 10.33
C GLN A 53 -2.24 -6.84 11.46
N GLU A 54 -1.22 -6.02 11.18
CA GLU A 54 -0.66 -5.07 12.14
C GLU A 54 -1.71 -4.03 12.59
N LEU A 55 -2.51 -3.52 11.65
CA LEU A 55 -3.60 -2.59 11.93
C LEU A 55 -4.67 -3.22 12.82
N MET A 56 -5.16 -4.42 12.52
CA MET A 56 -6.23 -5.05 13.31
C MET A 56 -5.80 -5.44 14.73
N ALA A 57 -4.49 -5.54 14.98
CA ALA A 57 -3.92 -5.75 16.30
C ALA A 57 -3.96 -4.48 17.18
N LEU A 58 -4.18 -3.30 16.61
CA LEU A 58 -4.31 -2.05 17.36
C LEU A 58 -5.68 -1.98 18.05
N GLU A 59 -5.70 -2.07 19.38
CA GLU A 59 -6.93 -1.93 20.16
C GLU A 59 -7.38 -0.47 20.26
N ASN A 60 -6.45 0.43 20.61
CA ASN A 60 -6.70 1.86 20.82
C ASN A 60 -5.68 2.71 20.05
N PRO A 61 -5.72 2.73 18.71
CA PRO A 61 -4.78 3.51 17.91
C PRO A 61 -4.98 5.02 18.13
N THR A 62 -3.88 5.76 18.07
CA THR A 62 -3.91 7.21 17.90
C THR A 62 -3.85 7.51 16.41
N PHE A 63 -4.75 8.36 15.92
CA PHE A 63 -4.76 8.79 14.53
C PHE A 63 -4.18 10.20 14.41
N THR A 64 -3.13 10.34 13.63
CA THR A 64 -2.45 11.62 13.39
C THR A 64 -2.35 11.89 11.90
N VAL A 65 -2.50 13.15 11.49
CA VAL A 65 -2.20 13.55 10.11
C VAL A 65 -0.69 13.48 9.91
N PRO A 66 -0.18 12.59 9.04
CA PRO A 66 1.26 12.44 8.86
C PRO A 66 1.80 13.58 8.00
N GLU A 67 3.04 13.97 8.25
CA GLU A 67 3.80 14.73 7.27
C GLU A 67 3.97 13.85 6.01
N SER A 68 3.64 14.41 4.85
CA SER A 68 3.71 13.70 3.57
C SER A 68 4.05 14.68 2.45
N PRO A 69 5.25 15.27 2.46
CA PRO A 69 5.73 16.03 1.31
C PRO A 69 5.78 15.14 0.07
N SER A 70 5.67 15.72 -1.13
CA SER A 70 6.04 15.01 -2.35
C SER A 70 7.55 14.87 -2.46
N ASP A 71 7.98 13.89 -3.25
CA ASP A 71 9.38 13.72 -3.63
C ASP A 71 9.56 13.93 -5.16
N PRO A 72 9.75 15.18 -5.62
CA PRO A 72 9.99 15.45 -7.03
C PRO A 72 11.28 14.83 -7.56
N ALA A 73 12.27 14.57 -6.69
CA ALA A 73 13.52 13.93 -7.10
C ALA A 73 13.30 12.45 -7.43
N PHE A 74 12.46 11.76 -6.65
CA PHE A 74 12.05 10.40 -6.94
C PHE A 74 11.20 10.33 -8.22
N TRP A 75 10.16 11.16 -8.34
CA TRP A 75 9.21 11.05 -9.46
C TRP A 75 9.70 11.66 -10.79
N GLY A 76 10.76 12.46 -10.78
CA GLY A 76 11.32 13.09 -11.97
C GLY A 76 10.25 13.88 -12.74
N PHE A 77 10.12 13.63 -14.05
CA PHE A 77 9.14 14.34 -14.88
C PHE A 77 7.67 13.98 -14.55
N LEU A 78 7.42 12.91 -13.81
CA LEU A 78 6.06 12.54 -13.36
C LEU A 78 5.61 13.35 -12.12
N ALA A 79 6.54 14.05 -11.45
CA ALA A 79 6.26 14.75 -10.20
C ALA A 79 5.03 15.67 -10.25
N PRO A 80 4.80 16.50 -11.29
CA PRO A 80 3.61 17.36 -11.33
C PRO A 80 2.29 16.57 -11.34
N SER A 81 2.25 15.44 -12.06
CA SER A 81 1.04 14.60 -12.15
C SER A 81 0.80 13.81 -10.87
N VAL A 82 1.85 13.30 -10.24
CA VAL A 82 1.74 12.62 -8.95
C VAL A 82 1.28 13.60 -7.86
N GLU A 83 1.86 14.80 -7.83
CA GLU A 83 1.50 15.84 -6.85
C GLU A 83 0.02 16.23 -6.95
N GLU A 84 -0.56 16.32 -8.16
CA GLU A 84 -1.99 16.61 -8.34
C GLU A 84 -2.90 15.59 -7.62
N HIS A 85 -2.53 14.31 -7.65
CA HIS A 85 -3.25 13.26 -6.94
C HIS A 85 -2.93 13.24 -5.45
N HIS A 86 -1.66 13.46 -5.10
CA HIS A 86 -1.17 13.42 -3.74
C HIS A 86 -1.74 14.55 -2.89
N GLU A 87 -1.89 15.76 -3.44
CA GLU A 87 -2.53 16.90 -2.77
C GLU A 87 -3.98 16.57 -2.38
N LYS A 88 -4.77 16.08 -3.35
CA LYS A 88 -6.17 15.65 -3.10
C LYS A 88 -6.23 14.54 -2.05
N LYS A 89 -5.24 13.65 -2.02
CA LYS A 89 -5.12 12.61 -0.99
C LYS A 89 -4.81 13.19 0.38
N ARG A 90 -3.91 14.18 0.52
CA ARG A 90 -3.60 14.81 1.81
C ARG A 90 -4.86 15.41 2.45
N VAL A 91 -5.71 16.05 1.64
CA VAL A 91 -7.02 16.56 2.10
C VAL A 91 -7.92 15.42 2.61
N ARG A 92 -8.05 14.32 1.84
CA ARG A 92 -8.86 13.15 2.26
C ARG A 92 -8.32 12.47 3.52
N THR A 93 -6.99 12.34 3.64
CA THR A 93 -6.34 11.77 4.81
C THR A 93 -6.57 12.62 6.05
N ALA A 94 -6.50 13.95 5.94
CA ALA A 94 -6.82 14.85 7.04
C ALA A 94 -8.29 14.71 7.48
N ALA A 95 -9.22 14.61 6.53
CA ALA A 95 -10.64 14.37 6.81
C ALA A 95 -10.86 13.02 7.51
N ALA A 96 -10.20 11.94 7.05
CA ALA A 96 -10.29 10.63 7.67
C ALA A 96 -9.76 10.63 9.12
N VAL A 97 -8.64 11.32 9.39
CA VAL A 97 -8.11 11.48 10.75
C VAL A 97 -9.11 12.22 11.64
N ALA A 98 -9.70 13.32 11.16
CA ALA A 98 -10.72 14.06 11.91
C ALA A 98 -11.95 13.19 12.21
N GLU A 99 -12.36 12.34 11.26
CA GLU A 99 -13.47 11.39 11.47
C GLU A 99 -13.14 10.36 12.55
N PHE A 100 -11.97 9.71 12.49
CA PHE A 100 -11.54 8.75 13.51
C PHE A 100 -11.38 9.40 14.90
N GLN A 101 -10.90 10.64 14.98
CA GLN A 101 -10.75 11.37 16.24
C GLN A 101 -12.09 11.79 16.85
N SER A 102 -13.07 12.16 16.02
CA SER A 102 -14.40 12.57 16.50
C SER A 102 -15.31 11.39 16.85
N ARG A 103 -15.01 10.19 16.33
CA ARG A 103 -15.83 8.98 16.49
C ARG A 103 -14.98 7.78 16.91
N PRO A 104 -14.62 7.66 18.20
CA PRO A 104 -13.78 6.56 18.69
C PRO A 104 -14.35 5.16 18.39
N GLU A 105 -15.68 5.03 18.30
CA GLU A 105 -16.34 3.77 17.97
C GLU A 105 -16.15 3.33 16.52
N LEU A 106 -15.83 4.26 15.61
CA LEU A 106 -15.63 3.97 14.19
C LEU A 106 -14.51 2.95 13.99
N TRP A 107 -13.44 3.04 14.78
CA TRP A 107 -12.34 2.08 14.69
C TRP A 107 -12.78 0.65 15.02
N ASN A 108 -13.62 0.48 16.06
CA ASN A 108 -14.19 -0.82 16.40
C ASN A 108 -15.10 -1.35 15.30
N GLN A 109 -15.86 -0.48 14.63
CA GLN A 109 -16.68 -0.86 13.46
C GLN A 109 -15.82 -1.31 12.27
N VAL A 110 -14.74 -0.59 11.98
CA VAL A 110 -13.77 -0.95 10.94
C VAL A 110 -13.15 -2.31 11.25
N ARG A 111 -12.67 -2.53 12.48
CA ARG A 111 -12.12 -3.82 12.91
C ARG A 111 -13.11 -4.96 12.78
N ALA A 112 -14.34 -4.77 13.27
CA ALA A 112 -15.40 -5.78 13.18
C ALA A 112 -15.77 -6.12 11.74
N THR A 113 -15.75 -5.13 10.84
CA THR A 113 -16.08 -5.31 9.42
C THR A 113 -14.96 -6.01 8.65
N LEU A 114 -13.70 -5.60 8.87
CA LEU A 114 -12.57 -6.09 8.08
C LEU A 114 -12.08 -7.45 8.55
N THR A 115 -11.97 -7.68 9.87
CA THR A 115 -11.35 -8.89 10.44
C THR A 115 -11.85 -10.21 9.82
N PRO A 116 -13.16 -10.44 9.61
CA PRO A 116 -13.66 -11.69 9.02
C PRO A 116 -13.28 -11.89 7.54
N GLN A 117 -12.96 -10.81 6.83
CA GLN A 117 -12.68 -10.80 5.40
C GLN A 117 -11.19 -11.00 5.10
N LEU A 118 -10.32 -10.73 6.07
CA LEU A 118 -8.88 -10.76 5.88
C LEU A 118 -8.34 -12.19 5.68
N ARG A 119 -7.21 -12.27 4.99
CA ARG A 119 -6.37 -13.46 4.88
C ARG A 119 -5.02 -13.11 5.46
N SER A 120 -4.42 -14.06 6.18
CA SER A 120 -3.11 -13.83 6.77
C SER A 120 -2.03 -13.73 5.67
N PRO A 121 -0.98 -12.93 5.88
CA PRO A 121 0.15 -12.84 4.96
C PRO A 121 0.82 -14.20 4.74
N GLU A 122 0.91 -15.07 5.77
CA GLU A 122 1.43 -16.44 5.64
C GLU A 122 0.61 -17.26 4.65
N ARG A 123 -0.72 -17.18 4.76
CA ARG A 123 -1.63 -17.94 3.88
C ARG A 123 -1.49 -17.50 2.43
N LEU A 124 -1.40 -16.19 2.18
CA LEU A 124 -1.25 -15.64 0.85
C LEU A 124 0.12 -15.97 0.24
N LYS A 125 1.19 -15.80 1.02
CA LYS A 125 2.55 -16.16 0.62
C LYS A 125 2.67 -17.64 0.30
N ASP A 126 2.12 -18.51 1.14
CA ASP A 126 2.11 -19.96 0.90
C ASP A 126 1.32 -20.34 -0.36
N CYS A 127 0.18 -19.69 -0.63
CA CYS A 127 -0.56 -19.91 -1.88
C CYS A 127 0.26 -19.54 -3.12
N LEU A 128 0.92 -18.38 -3.13
CA LEU A 128 1.79 -17.95 -4.24
C LEU A 128 2.97 -18.91 -4.42
N ARG A 129 3.66 -19.26 -3.32
CA ARG A 129 4.79 -20.19 -3.32
C ARG A 129 4.39 -21.57 -3.87
N ARG A 130 3.29 -22.15 -3.40
CA ARG A 130 2.81 -23.46 -3.90
C ARG A 130 2.36 -23.44 -5.35
N ALA A 131 1.91 -22.28 -5.85
CA ALA A 131 1.58 -22.09 -7.26
C ALA A 131 2.81 -21.82 -8.15
N GLY A 132 4.02 -21.72 -7.59
CA GLY A 132 5.22 -21.32 -8.33
C GLY A 132 5.20 -19.85 -8.79
N ALA A 133 4.34 -19.02 -8.19
CA ALA A 133 4.26 -17.60 -8.46
C ALA A 133 5.31 -16.80 -7.64
N ALA A 134 5.62 -15.59 -8.09
CA ALA A 134 6.49 -14.67 -7.35
C ALA A 134 5.92 -14.40 -5.94
N HIS A 135 6.77 -14.49 -4.93
CA HIS A 135 6.39 -14.23 -3.53
C HIS A 135 7.49 -13.48 -2.74
N ARG A 136 8.56 -13.07 -3.41
CA ARG A 136 9.65 -12.24 -2.89
C ARG A 136 9.92 -11.07 -3.83
N TYR A 137 10.52 -9.99 -3.33
CA TYR A 137 10.91 -8.88 -4.20
C TYR A 137 11.97 -9.31 -5.23
N CYS A 138 12.88 -10.22 -4.88
CA CYS A 138 13.92 -10.70 -5.79
C CYS A 138 13.36 -11.55 -6.95
N ASP A 139 12.20 -12.19 -6.76
CA ASP A 139 11.51 -12.89 -7.85
C ASP A 139 11.04 -11.91 -8.94
N LEU A 140 10.90 -10.61 -8.60
CA LEU A 140 10.51 -9.55 -9.54
C LEU A 140 11.71 -8.92 -10.25
N GLY A 141 12.94 -9.42 -10.03
CA GLY A 141 14.15 -8.86 -10.64
C GLY A 141 14.54 -7.48 -10.11
N ILE A 142 14.01 -7.07 -8.95
CA ILE A 142 14.36 -5.81 -8.28
C ILE A 142 15.05 -6.10 -6.95
N ASP A 143 15.95 -5.19 -6.56
CA ASP A 143 16.60 -5.26 -5.26
C ASP A 143 15.69 -4.70 -4.14
N ARG A 144 16.14 -4.92 -2.90
CA ARG A 144 15.45 -4.47 -1.70
C ARG A 144 15.26 -2.95 -1.68
N ALA A 145 16.25 -2.19 -2.12
CA ALA A 145 16.23 -0.73 -2.07
C ALA A 145 15.18 -0.16 -3.03
N ARG A 146 15.11 -0.67 -4.26
CA ARG A 146 14.11 -0.29 -5.27
C ARG A 146 12.71 -0.69 -4.82
N TYR A 147 12.54 -1.87 -4.22
CA TYR A 147 11.24 -2.27 -3.68
C TYR A 147 10.79 -1.36 -2.52
N LEU A 148 11.68 -1.07 -1.57
CA LEU A 148 11.37 -0.16 -0.46
C LEU A 148 11.05 1.24 -0.95
N ALA A 149 11.81 1.78 -1.90
CA ALA A 149 11.52 3.07 -2.52
C ALA A 149 10.12 3.04 -3.15
N ALA A 150 9.77 1.98 -3.89
CA ALA A 150 8.43 1.83 -4.45
C ALA A 150 7.34 1.81 -3.37
N PHE A 151 7.54 1.04 -2.30
CA PHE A 151 6.60 0.92 -1.20
C PHE A 151 6.41 2.23 -0.43
N HIS A 152 7.49 2.99 -0.20
CA HIS A 152 7.44 4.27 0.50
C HIS A 152 6.68 5.37 -0.24
N HIS A 153 6.74 5.36 -1.58
CA HIS A 153 6.10 6.38 -2.43
C HIS A 153 4.75 5.95 -2.98
N ALA A 154 4.38 4.67 -2.85
CA ALA A 154 3.14 4.12 -3.41
C ALA A 154 1.87 4.88 -3.00
N HIS A 155 1.82 5.44 -1.77
CA HIS A 155 0.65 6.19 -1.33
C HIS A 155 0.43 7.48 -2.15
N GLU A 156 1.43 8.00 -2.85
CA GLU A 156 1.37 9.27 -3.58
C GLU A 156 0.66 9.16 -4.94
N VAL A 157 0.68 7.96 -5.55
CA VAL A 157 0.32 7.73 -6.96
C VAL A 157 -1.15 8.03 -7.31
N ARG A 158 -2.06 7.84 -6.35
CA ARG A 158 -3.50 8.01 -6.55
C ARG A 158 -4.13 8.71 -5.38
N GLU A 159 -5.20 9.42 -5.66
CA GLU A 159 -5.93 10.22 -4.68
C GLU A 159 -6.73 9.40 -3.64
N ARG A 160 -6.94 8.10 -3.91
CA ARG A 160 -7.78 7.20 -3.09
C ARG A 160 -7.10 6.83 -1.78
N PHE A 161 -7.86 6.88 -0.68
CA PHE A 161 -7.43 6.38 0.63
C PHE A 161 -7.41 4.84 0.66
N THR A 162 -6.32 4.25 1.14
CA THR A 162 -6.04 2.81 1.13
C THR A 162 -5.44 2.36 2.47
N VAL A 163 -5.12 1.06 2.58
CA VAL A 163 -4.40 0.50 3.75
C VAL A 163 -3.04 1.18 3.99
N LEU A 164 -2.39 1.67 2.93
CA LEU A 164 -1.12 2.41 3.06
C LEU A 164 -1.34 3.69 3.87
N ASP A 165 -2.41 4.42 3.57
CA ASP A 165 -2.76 5.67 4.25
C ASP A 165 -3.20 5.39 5.69
N LEU A 166 -4.00 4.35 5.92
CA LEU A 166 -4.41 3.92 7.26
C LEU A 166 -3.20 3.53 8.13
N ALA A 167 -2.23 2.82 7.57
CA ALA A 167 -0.98 2.47 8.24
C ALA A 167 -0.10 3.71 8.51
N ARG A 168 -0.13 4.73 7.66
CA ARG A 168 0.58 6.00 7.90
C ARG A 168 -0.05 6.81 9.02
N ILE A 169 -1.38 6.97 9.04
CA ILE A 169 -2.05 7.78 10.08
C ILE A 169 -1.99 7.15 11.48
N THR A 170 -1.72 5.84 11.57
CA THR A 170 -1.55 5.09 12.83
C THR A 170 -0.08 4.93 13.24
N GLY A 171 0.86 5.46 12.45
CA GLY A 171 2.29 5.41 12.75
C GLY A 171 3.01 4.09 12.40
N ILE A 172 2.32 3.10 11.81
CA ILE A 172 2.96 1.86 11.34
C ILE A 172 3.91 2.15 10.18
N LEU A 173 3.47 2.96 9.21
CA LEU A 173 4.30 3.42 8.11
C LEU A 173 4.68 4.89 8.30
N PRO A 174 5.93 5.30 7.97
CA PRO A 174 7.01 4.48 7.40
C PRO A 174 7.80 3.65 8.43
N ALA A 175 7.54 3.78 9.73
CA ALA A 175 8.39 3.27 10.81
C ALA A 175 8.73 1.77 10.74
N ARG A 176 7.80 0.94 10.27
CA ARG A 176 7.97 -0.53 10.17
C ARG A 176 8.08 -1.04 8.74
N ALA A 177 8.29 -0.15 7.76
CA ALA A 177 8.30 -0.54 6.35
C ALA A 177 9.40 -1.58 6.05
N GLU A 178 10.62 -1.30 6.52
CA GLU A 178 11.78 -2.20 6.35
C GLU A 178 11.57 -3.55 7.02
N GLU A 179 11.14 -3.56 8.29
CA GLU A 179 10.84 -4.78 9.04
C GLU A 179 9.80 -5.64 8.32
N LEU A 180 8.74 -5.04 7.81
CA LEU A 180 7.67 -5.76 7.11
C LEU A 180 8.14 -6.32 5.78
N VAL A 181 8.90 -5.54 4.99
CA VAL A 181 9.50 -6.03 3.74
C VAL A 181 10.43 -7.20 4.02
N ASP A 182 11.31 -7.07 5.02
CA ASP A 182 12.29 -8.09 5.34
C ASP A 182 11.65 -9.39 5.82
N ARG A 183 10.66 -9.25 6.71
CA ARG A 183 9.91 -10.39 7.25
C ARG A 183 9.10 -11.12 6.18
N TRP A 184 8.46 -10.38 5.27
CA TRP A 184 7.46 -10.95 4.38
C TRP A 184 7.94 -11.23 2.97
N LEU A 185 8.98 -10.55 2.49
CA LEU A 185 9.35 -10.58 1.07
C LEU A 185 10.82 -10.94 0.79
N SER A 186 11.67 -11.16 1.80
CA SER A 186 13.07 -11.54 1.58
C SER A 186 13.27 -13.03 1.29
N GLU A 187 12.67 -13.93 2.09
CA GLU A 187 12.85 -15.40 2.04
C GLU A 187 11.55 -16.16 1.80
#